data_AF-A0AAD7DZ19-F1
#
_entry.id   AF-A0AAD7DZ19-F1
#
_cell.length_a   1.000
_cell.length_b   1.000
_cell.length_c   1.000
_cell.angle_alpha   90.00
_cell.angle_beta   90.00
_cell.angle_gamma   90.00
#
_symmetry.space_group_name_H-M   'P 1'
#
loop_
_entity.id
_entity.type
_entity.pdbx_description
1 polymer ?
#
loop_
_entity_poly.entity_id
_entity_poly.type
_entity_poly.pdbx_seq_one_letter_code
_entity_poly.pdbx_strand_id
1 'polypeptide(L)'
;MSKRSLSPPPLPPSKRFHSLSGSTAVVTSNFDSALYEELILLIFSNLSWVDLCAAQAVNRNWARLALDNGLWKDQYLHVFGRSRLRGAKGFIGRTDGREIKRLPERAKVDDIKDWRWMFRISWNWKKAGRCSTEHIEGVLDPPSSGSTPTSTPAHVVLAGSMTIVASSEASLCPEVHCHVQSAASPKQTLLCGSPRHRQPFHITALALDQSPPLSGVLQLAVFLSTGEFLIFAIQQLNPTTSTRKFTYVPSRSTTRTTPIIQAVYHHPLLISLSAAFTLSLYDLSSDTITHTQTLTAYTTFPPSSLVLSAQTPGNRYKLVLTYAVPIFPVHFSIGVTELIISGSRVSSPQLSSSSSLSSPMSVISTRTARALDVPAGWIDQEKLRSMKEQWGRKLLRIQDTQSDGKWVVLAPGEVPPPGSQGPAGATSAASPYQMSGDSPASLQLYRLYLPSVTSVVSPPPKLTFVRYLHHTAGAVSSMALADGRCVTLGKNGGIWVWDLESGTGAEVAPPCRSGDPTLDSVEKGAVAFDDRRIISARAGTLLVRRFDVY
;
A
#
# COMPACT_ATOMS: atom_id res chain seq x y z
N MET A 1 52.00 49.27 15.03
CA MET A 1 52.20 47.91 15.55
C MET A 1 51.70 47.86 17.00
N SER A 2 50.72 47.00 17.30
CA SER A 2 50.42 46.56 18.67
C SER A 2 49.75 45.19 18.59
N LYS A 3 50.48 44.15 18.98
CA LYS A 3 50.04 42.75 18.98
C LYS A 3 49.20 42.53 20.25
N ARG A 4 47.90 42.30 20.12
CA ARG A 4 47.07 41.78 21.22
C ARG A 4 47.42 40.31 21.44
N SER A 5 47.84 39.94 22.65
CA SER A 5 47.95 38.55 23.05
C SER A 5 46.56 37.97 23.26
N LEU A 6 46.30 36.81 22.65
CA LEU A 6 45.12 36.00 22.90
C LEU A 6 45.43 35.11 24.10
N SER A 7 44.90 35.44 25.27
CA SER A 7 44.85 34.52 26.40
C SER A 7 43.73 33.48 26.16
N PRO A 8 43.97 32.18 26.44
CA PRO A 8 42.92 31.17 26.31
C PRO A 8 41.86 31.33 27.41
N PRO A 9 40.58 31.01 27.14
CA PRO A 9 39.51 31.08 28.13
C PRO A 9 39.74 30.09 29.29
N PRO A 10 39.31 30.42 30.52
CA PRO A 10 39.50 29.57 31.68
C PRO A 10 38.75 28.24 31.53
N LEU A 11 39.45 27.14 31.81
CA LEU A 11 38.88 25.80 31.84
C LEU A 11 37.80 25.68 32.94
N PRO A 12 36.75 24.85 32.73
CA PRO A 12 35.72 24.62 33.73
C PRO A 12 36.33 24.01 35.02
N PRO A 13 35.75 24.31 36.19
CA PRO A 13 36.29 23.86 37.47
C PRO A 13 36.37 22.33 37.54
N SER A 14 37.49 21.82 38.05
CA SER A 14 37.72 20.40 38.28
C SER A 14 36.66 19.83 39.22
N LYS A 15 36.14 18.64 38.86
CA LYS A 15 35.15 17.91 39.66
C LYS A 15 35.66 17.71 41.10
N ARG A 16 34.78 18.08 42.03
CA ARG A 16 34.78 17.90 43.49
C ARG A 16 35.79 16.87 44.02
N PHE A 17 36.73 17.36 44.84
CA PHE A 17 37.46 16.55 45.81
C PHE A 17 36.48 15.88 46.77
N HIS A 18 36.54 14.55 46.83
CA HIS A 18 35.84 13.77 47.83
C HIS A 18 36.44 14.07 49.21
N SER A 19 35.57 14.52 50.12
CA SER A 19 35.86 14.66 51.55
C SER A 19 36.25 13.29 52.12
N LEU A 20 37.49 13.17 52.57
CA LEU A 20 38.00 12.08 53.39
C LEU A 20 37.37 12.19 54.78
N SER A 21 36.17 11.65 54.96
CA SER A 21 35.61 11.38 56.28
C SER A 21 35.27 9.90 56.35
N GLY A 22 36.07 9.18 57.14
CA GLY A 22 36.06 7.72 57.26
C GLY A 22 34.75 7.21 57.82
N SER A 23 33.93 6.63 56.94
CA SER A 23 32.98 5.59 57.29
C SER A 23 33.35 4.40 56.41
N THR A 24 33.81 3.31 57.02
CA THR A 24 34.06 2.01 56.39
C THR A 24 32.73 1.36 56.02
N ALA A 25 31.98 1.99 55.13
CA ALA A 25 30.87 1.36 54.45
C ALA A 25 31.46 0.32 53.50
N VAL A 26 31.20 -0.96 53.76
CA VAL A 26 31.47 -2.04 52.82
C VAL A 26 30.74 -1.71 51.52
N VAL A 27 31.47 -1.20 50.53
CA VAL A 27 30.91 -0.95 49.19
C VAL A 27 30.69 -2.32 48.57
N THR A 28 29.47 -2.84 48.70
CA THR A 28 29.03 -4.00 47.94
C THR A 28 29.07 -3.62 46.46
N SER A 29 30.07 -4.12 45.75
CA SER A 29 30.21 -3.92 44.30
C SER A 29 29.02 -4.57 43.60
N ASN A 30 27.98 -3.78 43.34
CA ASN A 30 26.88 -4.20 42.49
C ASN A 30 27.32 -4.15 41.02
N PHE A 31 26.65 -4.92 40.17
CA PHE A 31 26.96 -5.01 38.74
C PHE A 31 27.06 -3.63 38.06
N ASP A 32 26.22 -2.67 38.48
CA ASP A 32 26.20 -1.29 37.98
C ASP A 32 27.44 -0.46 38.33
N SER A 33 28.08 -0.72 39.47
CA SER A 33 29.30 -0.03 39.88
C SER A 33 30.57 -0.74 39.39
N ALA A 34 30.47 -2.03 39.07
CA ALA A 34 31.60 -2.85 38.66
C ALA A 34 31.91 -2.78 37.15
N LEU A 35 30.92 -2.47 36.30
CA LEU A 35 31.08 -2.48 34.84
C LEU A 35 30.85 -1.10 34.21
N TYR A 36 31.59 -0.82 33.14
CA TYR A 36 31.32 0.34 32.29
C TYR A 36 29.99 0.17 31.54
N GLU A 37 29.30 1.27 31.28
CA GLU A 37 28.00 1.26 30.57
C GLU A 37 28.06 0.53 29.22
N GLU A 38 29.16 0.68 28.48
CA GLU A 38 29.36 0.01 27.18
C GLU A 38 29.40 -1.52 27.31
N LEU A 39 29.95 -2.05 28.41
CA LEU A 39 29.96 -3.49 28.68
C LEU A 39 28.55 -3.97 29.05
N ILE A 40 27.80 -3.16 29.80
CA ILE A 40 26.40 -3.47 30.13
C ILE A 40 25.55 -3.45 28.85
N LEU A 41 25.74 -2.47 27.96
CA LEU A 41 25.08 -2.43 26.66
C LEU A 41 25.46 -3.62 25.78
N LEU A 42 26.72 -4.04 25.77
CA LEU A 42 27.16 -5.26 25.08
C LEU A 42 26.51 -6.52 25.66
N ILE A 43 26.27 -6.58 26.97
CA ILE A 43 25.54 -7.68 27.59
C ILE A 43 24.06 -7.60 27.18
N PHE A 44 23.46 -6.40 27.24
CA PHE A 44 22.07 -6.17 26.86
C PHE A 44 21.79 -6.43 25.38
N SER A 45 22.77 -6.29 24.48
CA SER A 45 22.60 -6.62 23.05
C SER A 45 22.34 -8.10 22.78
N ASN A 46 22.72 -8.96 23.74
CA ASN A 46 22.45 -10.40 23.69
C ASN A 46 21.10 -10.79 24.32
N LEU A 47 20.41 -9.86 24.99
CA LEU A 47 19.12 -10.13 25.62
C LEU A 47 17.98 -10.12 24.61
N SER A 48 16.90 -10.87 24.87
CA SER A 48 15.68 -10.75 24.08
C SER A 48 14.95 -9.45 24.42
N TRP A 49 14.04 -9.01 23.55
CA TRP A 49 13.20 -7.84 23.83
C TRP A 49 12.33 -8.00 25.10
N VAL A 50 12.00 -9.24 25.49
CA VAL A 50 11.27 -9.55 26.74
C VAL A 50 12.18 -9.28 27.94
N ASP A 51 13.42 -9.76 27.88
CA ASP A 51 14.40 -9.58 28.95
C ASP A 51 14.84 -8.13 29.07
N LEU A 52 14.94 -7.40 27.95
CA LEU A 52 15.18 -5.95 27.96
C LEU A 52 14.03 -5.19 28.65
N CYS A 53 12.78 -5.62 28.46
CA CYS A 53 11.66 -5.05 29.20
C CYS A 53 11.72 -5.40 30.70
N ALA A 54 12.10 -6.63 31.06
CA ALA A 54 12.27 -7.03 32.44
C ALA A 54 13.43 -6.29 33.13
N ALA A 55 14.54 -6.07 32.43
CA ALA A 55 15.70 -5.30 32.89
C ALA A 55 15.32 -3.87 33.30
N GLN A 56 14.32 -3.26 32.64
CA GLN A 56 13.84 -1.92 33.00
C GLN A 56 13.21 -1.86 34.40
N ALA A 57 12.74 -2.98 34.94
CA ALA A 57 12.15 -3.02 36.28
C ALA A 57 13.19 -3.17 37.40
N VAL A 58 14.46 -3.45 37.07
CA VAL A 58 15.51 -3.73 38.07
C VAL A 58 15.92 -2.46 38.82
N ASN A 59 16.34 -1.41 38.10
CA ASN A 59 16.65 -0.10 38.66
C ASN A 59 16.66 1.00 37.58
N ARG A 60 16.82 2.27 37.99
CA ARG A 60 16.82 3.43 37.07
C ARG A 60 17.95 3.41 36.03
N ASN A 61 19.12 2.88 36.38
CA ASN A 61 20.26 2.79 35.46
C ASN A 61 20.00 1.74 34.38
N TRP A 62 19.54 0.54 34.78
CA TRP A 62 19.14 -0.52 33.87
C TRP A 62 17.99 -0.08 32.97
N ALA A 63 17.01 0.64 33.51
CA ALA A 63 15.93 1.21 32.72
C ALA A 63 16.44 2.13 31.62
N ARG A 64 17.39 3.03 31.93
CA ARG A 64 18.00 3.92 30.94
C ARG A 64 18.81 3.15 29.89
N LEU A 65 19.63 2.18 30.30
CA LEU A 65 20.48 1.41 29.38
C LEU A 65 19.68 0.44 28.51
N ALA A 66 18.65 -0.23 29.06
CA ALA A 66 17.74 -1.09 28.29
C ALA A 66 16.82 -0.30 27.34
N LEU A 67 16.78 1.03 27.48
CA LEU A 67 16.11 1.96 26.58
C LEU A 67 17.02 2.49 25.47
N ASP A 68 18.28 2.06 25.41
CA ASP A 68 19.21 2.51 24.39
C ASP A 68 18.68 2.24 22.98
N ASN A 69 18.76 3.26 22.12
CA ASN A 69 18.17 3.23 20.80
C ASN A 69 18.92 2.27 19.85
N GLY A 70 20.21 2.04 20.08
CA GLY A 70 21.02 1.06 19.34
C GLY A 70 20.57 -0.37 19.63
N LEU A 71 20.33 -0.71 20.90
CA LEU A 71 19.79 -2.02 21.27
C LEU A 71 18.45 -2.30 20.59
N TRP A 72 17.52 -1.36 20.64
CA TRP A 72 16.21 -1.53 20.00
C TRP A 72 16.29 -1.55 18.48
N LYS A 73 17.24 -0.84 17.88
CA LYS A 73 17.52 -0.93 16.43
C LYS A 73 17.92 -2.35 16.07
N ASP A 74 18.86 -2.94 16.80
CA ASP A 74 19.37 -4.27 16.52
C ASP A 74 18.29 -5.34 16.74
N GLN A 75 17.53 -5.24 17.83
CA GLN A 75 16.36 -6.10 18.07
C GLN A 75 15.33 -5.99 16.95
N TYR A 76 15.02 -4.76 16.53
CA TYR A 76 14.12 -4.50 15.43
C TYR A 76 14.64 -5.10 14.12
N LEU A 77 15.93 -4.96 13.81
CA LEU A 77 16.52 -5.50 12.60
C LEU A 77 16.61 -7.03 12.63
N HIS A 78 16.87 -7.60 13.79
CA HIS A 78 16.87 -9.05 13.99
C HIS A 78 15.46 -9.65 13.77
N VAL A 79 14.43 -9.02 14.34
CA VAL A 79 13.04 -9.53 14.27
C VAL A 79 12.32 -9.15 12.96
N PHE A 80 12.58 -7.96 12.44
CA PHE A 80 11.84 -7.34 11.33
C PHE A 80 12.71 -6.86 10.17
N GLY A 81 14.04 -6.88 10.30
CA GLY A 81 15.00 -6.31 9.34
C GLY A 81 15.29 -7.15 8.10
N ARG A 82 14.53 -8.22 7.84
CA ARG A 82 14.43 -8.71 6.46
C ARG A 82 13.97 -7.55 5.59
N SER A 83 14.54 -7.42 4.39
CA SER A 83 14.36 -6.31 3.45
C SER A 83 12.88 -6.14 3.04
N ARG A 84 12.12 -5.52 3.94
CA ARG A 84 10.81 -4.97 3.70
C ARG A 84 11.03 -3.72 2.86
N LEU A 85 10.44 -3.70 1.68
CA LEU A 85 10.06 -2.42 1.10
C LEU A 85 9.12 -1.78 2.14
N ARG A 86 9.35 -0.53 2.53
CA ARG A 86 8.46 0.22 3.42
C ARG A 86 7.99 1.43 2.63
N GLY A 87 6.69 1.58 2.50
CA GLY A 87 6.04 2.53 1.65
C GLY A 87 4.60 2.18 1.27
N ALA A 88 3.63 2.80 1.97
CA ALA A 88 2.24 2.86 1.54
C ALA A 88 2.11 3.27 0.05
N LYS A 89 0.99 2.86 -0.57
CA LYS A 89 0.58 3.27 -1.92
C LYS A 89 0.35 4.79 -1.93
N GLY A 90 1.40 5.54 -2.24
CA GLY A 90 1.43 7.00 -2.13
C GLY A 90 2.77 7.49 -1.58
N PHE A 91 3.36 8.48 -2.23
CA PHE A 91 4.60 9.11 -1.76
C PHE A 91 4.24 10.20 -0.75
N ILE A 92 4.81 10.13 0.45
CA ILE A 92 5.02 11.30 1.29
C ILE A 92 6.51 11.33 1.58
N GLY A 93 7.13 12.44 1.21
CA GLY A 93 8.51 12.75 1.51
C GLY A 93 8.72 12.81 3.00
N ARG A 94 9.10 11.67 3.56
CA ARG A 94 9.91 11.66 4.76
C ARG A 94 11.34 11.98 4.32
N THR A 95 12.01 12.77 5.13
CA THR A 95 13.46 12.93 5.23
C THR A 95 14.22 11.59 5.41
N ASP A 96 13.53 10.44 5.45
CA ASP A 96 14.06 9.10 5.67
C ASP A 96 14.27 8.22 4.41
N GLY A 97 14.04 8.74 3.19
CA GLY A 97 14.55 8.15 1.95
C GLY A 97 13.92 6.82 1.52
N ARG A 98 12.88 6.88 0.68
CA ARG A 98 12.46 5.76 -0.19
C ARG A 98 13.41 5.60 -1.40
N GLU A 99 14.68 5.33 -1.14
CA GLU A 99 15.43 4.44 -2.01
C GLU A 99 15.27 3.01 -1.44
N ILE A 100 15.41 1.97 -2.26
CA ILE A 100 15.88 0.68 -1.75
C ILE A 100 17.35 0.87 -1.34
N LYS A 101 17.60 1.74 -0.37
CA LYS A 101 18.89 1.81 0.29
C LYS A 101 18.87 0.69 1.30
N ARG A 102 19.78 -0.28 1.10
CA ARG A 102 20.34 -1.01 2.24
C ARG A 102 20.60 0.02 3.34
N LEU A 103 20.27 -0.34 4.59
CA LEU A 103 20.44 0.49 5.77
C LEU A 103 21.60 1.49 5.57
N PRO A 104 21.39 2.80 5.76
CA PRO A 104 22.45 3.78 5.56
C PRO A 104 23.65 3.35 6.42
N GLU A 105 24.76 3.02 5.76
CA GLU A 105 26.02 2.66 6.42
C GLU A 105 26.51 3.83 7.30
N ARG A 106 25.99 5.04 7.07
CA ARG A 106 26.09 6.21 7.97
C ARG A 106 24.77 6.99 8.00
N ALA A 107 24.14 7.05 9.17
CA ALA A 107 22.93 7.82 9.42
C ALA A 107 23.21 9.34 9.31
N LYS A 108 22.34 10.08 8.61
CA LYS A 108 22.26 11.55 8.77
C LYS A 108 21.59 11.86 10.12
N VAL A 109 22.02 12.95 10.75
CA VAL A 109 21.77 13.29 12.16
C VAL A 109 20.32 13.75 12.48
N ASP A 110 19.49 14.03 11.46
CA ASP A 110 18.27 14.83 11.67
C ASP A 110 16.95 14.08 11.96
N ASP A 111 16.98 12.77 12.27
CA ASP A 111 15.81 12.11 12.88
C ASP A 111 16.29 10.93 13.74
N ILE A 112 16.41 11.14 15.05
CA ILE A 112 16.61 10.03 16.00
C ILE A 112 15.32 9.21 16.00
N LYS A 113 15.28 8.24 15.08
CA LYS A 113 14.19 7.27 14.98
C LYS A 113 14.12 6.48 16.28
N ASP A 114 12.99 6.55 16.97
CA ASP A 114 12.70 5.72 18.15
C ASP A 114 12.46 4.27 17.70
N TRP A 115 13.50 3.44 17.81
CA TRP A 115 13.43 2.04 17.39
C TRP A 115 12.58 1.18 18.30
N ARG A 116 12.43 1.54 19.59
CA ARG A 116 11.52 0.86 20.51
C ARG A 116 10.08 1.05 20.05
N TRP A 117 9.71 2.28 19.72
CA TRP A 117 8.40 2.60 19.16
C TRP A 117 8.16 1.89 17.81
N MET A 118 9.16 1.87 16.92
CA MET A 118 9.07 1.12 15.65
C MET A 118 8.91 -0.39 15.84
N PHE A 119 9.59 -0.96 16.84
CA PHE A 119 9.45 -2.36 17.24
C PHE A 119 8.03 -2.63 17.71
N ARG A 120 7.51 -1.80 18.63
CA ARG A 120 6.15 -1.92 19.17
C ARG A 120 5.09 -1.91 18.08
N ILE A 121 5.13 -0.93 17.18
CA ILE A 121 4.19 -0.86 16.06
C ILE A 121 4.31 -2.12 15.20
N SER A 122 5.52 -2.50 14.82
CA SER A 122 5.73 -3.67 13.97
C SER A 122 5.25 -4.97 14.63
N TRP A 123 5.32 -5.04 15.96
CA TRP A 123 4.78 -6.14 16.76
C TRP A 123 3.25 -6.13 16.81
N ASN A 124 2.65 -4.96 17.08
CA ASN A 124 1.20 -4.76 17.08
C ASN A 124 0.58 -5.18 15.74
N TRP A 125 1.22 -4.80 14.63
CA TRP A 125 0.87 -5.24 13.28
C TRP A 125 0.98 -6.76 13.08
N LYS A 126 2.12 -7.35 13.46
CA LYS A 126 2.47 -8.72 13.05
C LYS A 126 1.81 -9.80 13.91
N LYS A 127 1.70 -9.57 15.22
CA LYS A 127 1.40 -10.64 16.19
C LYS A 127 0.16 -10.35 17.01
N ALA A 128 -0.02 -9.11 17.44
CA ALA A 128 -1.04 -8.82 18.43
C ALA A 128 -2.38 -8.39 17.82
N GLY A 129 -2.37 -7.85 16.58
CA GLY A 129 -3.54 -7.19 16.00
C GLY A 129 -4.03 -6.00 16.84
N ARG A 130 -3.24 -5.55 17.81
CA ARG A 130 -3.63 -4.53 18.80
C ARG A 130 -3.62 -3.17 18.14
N CYS A 131 -4.77 -2.53 18.13
CA CYS A 131 -4.94 -1.18 17.64
C CYS A 131 -5.99 -0.41 18.44
N SER A 132 -5.85 0.91 18.52
CA SER A 132 -6.96 1.79 18.89
C SER A 132 -7.85 1.98 17.68
N THR A 133 -9.16 2.09 17.90
CA THR A 133 -10.13 2.37 16.83
C THR A 133 -10.70 3.75 17.03
N GLU A 134 -10.73 4.54 15.96
CA GLU A 134 -11.30 5.87 15.91
C GLU A 134 -12.32 5.94 14.76
N HIS A 135 -13.47 6.53 15.03
CA HIS A 135 -14.47 6.82 14.01
C HIS A 135 -14.23 8.22 13.45
N ILE A 136 -14.21 8.37 12.13
CA ILE A 136 -14.18 9.69 11.51
C ILE A 136 -15.64 10.10 11.26
N GLU A 137 -16.16 10.95 12.13
CA GLU A 137 -17.52 11.50 12.02
C GLU A 137 -17.63 12.55 10.92
N GLY A 138 -18.81 12.65 10.28
CA GLY A 138 -19.16 13.70 9.34
C GLY A 138 -18.40 13.68 8.03
N VAL A 139 -18.13 12.50 7.47
CA VAL A 139 -17.65 12.33 6.08
C VAL A 139 -18.79 11.87 5.16
N LEU A 140 -19.73 11.13 5.72
CA LEU A 140 -20.87 10.54 5.03
C LEU A 140 -22.10 10.71 5.93
N ASP A 141 -22.33 11.93 6.42
CA ASP A 141 -23.54 12.19 7.20
C ASP A 141 -24.74 11.82 6.33
N PRO A 142 -25.66 10.98 6.84
CA PRO A 142 -26.82 10.56 6.07
C PRO A 142 -27.61 11.82 5.66
N PRO A 143 -28.15 11.85 4.43
CA PRO A 143 -28.96 12.98 3.97
C PRO A 143 -30.02 13.31 5.02
N SER A 144 -30.07 14.58 5.44
CA SER A 144 -30.84 15.08 6.58
C SER A 144 -32.37 15.07 6.41
N SER A 145 -32.90 14.20 5.54
CA SER A 145 -34.33 14.12 5.22
C SER A 145 -34.73 12.70 4.78
N GLY A 146 -35.09 11.85 5.75
CA GLY A 146 -36.03 10.72 5.60
C GLY A 146 -35.72 9.60 4.60
N SER A 147 -34.61 9.64 3.88
CA SER A 147 -34.19 8.57 2.98
C SER A 147 -33.40 7.53 3.75
N THR A 148 -33.74 6.26 3.52
CA THR A 148 -32.99 5.12 4.06
C THR A 148 -31.51 5.30 3.70
N PRO A 149 -30.57 5.16 4.65
CA PRO A 149 -29.15 5.32 4.38
C PRO A 149 -28.71 4.27 3.37
N THR A 150 -28.71 4.61 2.08
CA THR A 150 -28.10 3.80 1.06
C THR A 150 -26.60 3.91 1.29
N SER A 151 -25.99 2.82 1.76
CA SER A 151 -24.56 2.82 1.97
C SER A 151 -23.86 2.92 0.62
N THR A 152 -23.03 3.94 0.48
CA THR A 152 -22.34 4.25 -0.77
C THR A 152 -20.90 3.78 -0.69
N PRO A 153 -20.37 3.15 -1.76
CA PRO A 153 -18.98 2.74 -1.77
C PRO A 153 -18.09 3.98 -1.66
N ALA A 154 -17.12 3.96 -0.75
CA ALA A 154 -16.18 5.05 -0.58
C ALA A 154 -14.81 4.68 -1.13
N HIS A 155 -14.13 5.62 -1.77
CA HIS A 155 -12.71 5.51 -2.12
C HIS A 155 -11.90 6.08 -0.97
N VAL A 156 -10.86 5.36 -0.55
CA VAL A 156 -9.97 5.80 0.53
C VAL A 156 -8.52 5.76 0.05
N VAL A 157 -7.81 6.86 0.21
CA VAL A 157 -6.38 6.98 -0.08
C VAL A 157 -5.68 7.62 1.10
N LEU A 158 -4.50 7.10 1.43
CA LEU A 158 -3.65 7.63 2.50
C LEU A 158 -2.51 8.47 1.91
N ALA A 159 -2.37 9.68 2.41
CA ALA A 159 -1.26 10.57 2.11
C ALA A 159 -0.63 11.03 3.43
N GLY A 160 0.23 10.16 3.99
CA GLY A 160 0.96 10.39 5.24
C GLY A 160 0.02 10.62 6.40
N SER A 161 0.02 11.82 7.00
CA SER A 161 -0.91 12.16 8.08
C SER A 161 -2.34 12.44 7.60
N MET A 162 -2.52 12.66 6.29
CA MET A 162 -3.81 12.97 5.69
C MET A 162 -4.52 11.72 5.18
N THR A 163 -5.82 11.67 5.40
CA THR A 163 -6.74 10.67 4.88
C THR A 163 -7.62 11.36 3.84
N ILE A 164 -7.64 10.84 2.62
CA ILE A 164 -8.45 11.36 1.51
C ILE A 164 -9.58 10.37 1.28
N VAL A 165 -10.80 10.86 1.27
CA VAL A 165 -12.02 10.05 1.13
C VAL A 165 -12.90 10.66 0.05
N ALA A 166 -13.52 9.81 -0.75
CA ALA A 166 -14.51 10.25 -1.74
C ALA A 166 -15.69 9.28 -1.78
N SER A 167 -16.90 9.80 -1.90
CA SER A 167 -18.09 8.99 -2.11
C SER A 167 -18.22 8.57 -3.58
N SER A 168 -18.71 7.36 -3.84
CA SER A 168 -19.14 6.91 -5.17
C SER A 168 -20.61 7.21 -5.44
N GLU A 169 -21.28 7.97 -4.57
CA GLU A 169 -22.65 8.41 -4.80
C GLU A 169 -22.75 9.37 -5.98
N ALA A 170 -23.79 9.22 -6.79
CA ALA A 170 -24.03 10.09 -7.92
C ALA A 170 -24.50 11.46 -7.43
N SER A 171 -23.75 12.51 -7.74
CA SER A 171 -24.06 13.90 -7.41
C SER A 171 -23.79 14.80 -8.60
N LEU A 172 -24.41 15.98 -8.62
CA LEU A 172 -24.09 17.04 -9.60
C LEU A 172 -22.70 17.64 -9.35
N CYS A 173 -22.22 17.56 -8.12
CA CYS A 173 -20.88 17.99 -7.74
C CYS A 173 -20.30 17.02 -6.71
N PRO A 174 -19.74 15.89 -7.14
CA PRO A 174 -19.06 14.96 -6.25
C PRO A 174 -17.93 15.64 -5.48
N GLU A 175 -17.69 15.18 -4.26
CA GLU A 175 -16.77 15.81 -3.33
C GLU A 175 -15.68 14.84 -2.89
N VAL A 176 -14.48 15.38 -2.67
CA VAL A 176 -13.37 14.67 -2.04
C VAL A 176 -13.05 15.37 -0.72
N HIS A 177 -13.13 14.63 0.38
CA HIS A 177 -12.82 15.13 1.71
C HIS A 177 -11.39 14.77 2.12
N CYS A 178 -10.64 15.78 2.52
CA CYS A 178 -9.28 15.65 3.04
C CYS A 178 -9.29 15.86 4.55
N HIS A 179 -8.95 14.82 5.30
CA HIS A 179 -8.89 14.82 6.75
C HIS A 179 -7.44 14.77 7.21
N VAL A 180 -6.98 15.82 7.90
CA VAL A 180 -5.69 15.79 8.58
C VAL A 180 -5.91 15.32 10.01
N GLN A 181 -5.01 14.48 10.52
CA GLN A 181 -5.13 13.86 11.84
C GLN A 181 -5.08 14.85 13.04
N SER A 182 -4.88 16.15 12.80
CA SER A 182 -4.87 17.14 13.88
C SER A 182 -6.30 17.52 14.28
N ALA A 183 -6.63 17.38 15.57
CA ALA A 183 -7.97 17.63 16.12
C ALA A 183 -8.52 19.05 15.83
N ALA A 184 -7.65 20.02 15.58
CA ALA A 184 -8.01 21.41 15.28
C ALA A 184 -7.99 21.75 13.78
N SER A 185 -7.65 20.80 12.91
CA SER A 185 -7.50 21.10 11.48
C SER A 185 -8.86 21.16 10.77
N PRO A 186 -9.13 22.22 9.98
CA PRO A 186 -10.38 22.32 9.23
C PRO A 186 -10.47 21.18 8.22
N LYS A 187 -11.65 20.55 8.15
CA LYS A 187 -11.99 19.63 7.06
C LYS A 187 -11.91 20.40 5.75
N GLN A 188 -11.18 19.87 4.78
CA GLN A 188 -11.19 20.43 3.43
C GLN A 188 -12.02 19.56 2.51
N THR A 189 -12.89 20.21 1.74
CA THR A 189 -13.65 19.60 0.65
C THR A 189 -13.12 20.11 -0.69
N LEU A 190 -12.77 19.19 -1.59
CA LEU A 190 -12.42 19.48 -2.97
C LEU A 190 -13.62 19.16 -3.87
N LEU A 191 -14.13 20.18 -4.56
CA LEU A 191 -15.30 20.05 -5.42
C LEU A 191 -14.89 19.52 -6.80
N CYS A 192 -15.54 18.44 -7.24
CA CYS A 192 -15.26 17.77 -8.51
C CYS A 192 -16.32 18.07 -9.58
N GLY A 193 -16.69 19.34 -9.72
CA GLY A 193 -17.67 19.78 -10.72
C GLY A 193 -17.19 19.59 -12.16
N SER A 194 -18.09 19.13 -13.03
CA SER A 194 -17.88 19.05 -14.47
C SER A 194 -18.48 20.26 -15.17
N PRO A 195 -17.76 20.94 -16.09
CA PRO A 195 -18.33 22.04 -16.86
C PRO A 195 -19.31 21.59 -17.94
N ARG A 196 -19.30 20.30 -18.33
CA ARG A 196 -20.10 19.78 -19.46
C ARG A 196 -21.32 18.98 -19.03
N HIS A 197 -21.23 18.30 -17.89
CA HIS A 197 -22.27 17.38 -17.46
C HIS A 197 -23.24 18.03 -16.47
N ARG A 198 -24.52 18.06 -16.85
CA ARG A 198 -25.63 18.50 -15.99
C ARG A 198 -26.37 17.35 -15.31
N GLN A 199 -26.00 16.11 -15.62
CA GLN A 199 -26.56 14.92 -14.98
C GLN A 199 -25.68 14.51 -13.79
N PRO A 200 -26.25 13.86 -12.75
CA PRO A 200 -25.46 13.33 -11.66
C PRO A 200 -24.41 12.32 -12.14
N PHE A 201 -23.19 12.45 -11.63
CA PHE A 201 -22.06 11.55 -11.88
C PHE A 201 -21.35 11.26 -10.56
N HIS A 202 -20.40 10.31 -10.53
CA HIS A 202 -19.72 9.93 -9.29
C HIS A 202 -18.22 9.74 -9.50
N ILE A 203 -17.49 9.71 -8.39
CA ILE A 203 -16.06 9.42 -8.38
C ILE A 203 -15.84 7.91 -8.51
N THR A 204 -14.98 7.52 -9.43
CA THR A 204 -14.75 6.11 -9.82
C THR A 204 -13.39 5.59 -9.37
N ALA A 205 -12.38 6.47 -9.30
CA ALA A 205 -11.05 6.14 -8.80
C ALA A 205 -10.32 7.38 -8.29
N LEU A 206 -9.37 7.14 -7.39
CA LEU A 206 -8.41 8.14 -6.89
C LEU A 206 -6.98 7.62 -7.12
N ALA A 207 -6.06 8.51 -7.49
CA ALA A 207 -4.63 8.19 -7.57
C ALA A 207 -3.79 9.33 -7.00
N LEU A 208 -3.03 9.03 -5.94
CA LEU A 208 -2.05 9.95 -5.39
C LEU A 208 -0.75 9.88 -6.20
N ASP A 209 -0.13 11.04 -6.43
CA ASP A 209 1.19 11.12 -7.02
C ASP A 209 2.23 10.40 -6.15
N GLN A 210 2.97 9.51 -6.80
CA GLN A 210 4.05 8.72 -6.20
C GLN A 210 5.43 9.32 -6.43
N SER A 211 5.52 10.47 -7.13
CA SER A 211 6.77 11.20 -7.28
C SER A 211 7.17 11.93 -5.98
N PRO A 212 8.46 12.27 -5.79
CA PRO A 212 8.88 13.10 -4.68
C PRO A 212 8.14 14.45 -4.67
N PRO A 213 7.49 14.86 -3.56
CA PRO A 213 6.67 16.04 -3.50
C PRO A 213 7.60 17.23 -3.63
N LEU A 214 7.25 18.10 -4.57
CA LEU A 214 7.85 19.40 -4.66
C LEU A 214 7.25 20.24 -3.51
N SER A 215 8.09 20.64 -2.56
CA SER A 215 7.73 21.63 -1.53
C SER A 215 6.52 21.27 -0.65
N GLY A 216 6.33 19.99 -0.30
CA GLY A 216 5.22 19.55 0.57
C GLY A 216 3.83 19.64 -0.08
N VAL A 217 3.78 19.80 -1.40
CA VAL A 217 2.55 19.75 -2.20
C VAL A 217 2.35 18.31 -2.67
N LEU A 218 1.19 17.75 -2.35
CA LEU A 218 0.74 16.46 -2.84
C LEU A 218 -0.08 16.68 -4.11
N GLN A 219 0.00 15.77 -5.07
CA GLN A 219 -0.89 15.81 -6.21
C GLN A 219 -1.85 14.63 -6.18
N LEU A 220 -3.14 14.91 -6.39
CA LEU A 220 -4.21 13.91 -6.39
C LEU A 220 -4.95 13.95 -7.72
N ALA A 221 -4.97 12.83 -8.43
CA ALA A 221 -5.84 12.63 -9.58
C ALA A 221 -7.18 12.02 -9.14
N VAL A 222 -8.29 12.62 -9.58
CA VAL A 222 -9.66 12.21 -9.28
C VAL A 222 -10.37 11.89 -10.59
N PHE A 223 -10.92 10.68 -10.72
CA PHE A 223 -11.55 10.21 -11.95
C PHE A 223 -13.07 10.11 -11.79
N LEU A 224 -13.81 10.61 -12.77
CA LEU A 224 -15.26 10.68 -12.76
C LEU A 224 -15.87 9.60 -13.68
N SER A 225 -17.11 9.20 -13.39
CA SER A 225 -17.85 8.23 -14.21
C SER A 225 -18.14 8.71 -15.63
N THR A 226 -17.97 10.01 -15.90
CA THR A 226 -18.05 10.64 -17.23
C THR A 226 -16.80 10.40 -18.08
N GLY A 227 -15.73 9.85 -17.50
CA GLY A 227 -14.41 9.73 -18.14
C GLY A 227 -13.55 11.00 -18.06
N GLU A 228 -14.06 12.05 -17.44
CA GLU A 228 -13.28 13.23 -17.04
C GLU A 228 -12.37 12.90 -15.86
N PHE A 229 -11.27 13.64 -15.72
CA PHE A 229 -10.47 13.59 -14.51
C PHE A 229 -9.87 14.95 -14.16
N LEU A 230 -9.63 15.14 -12.86
CA LEU A 230 -9.14 16.37 -12.27
C LEU A 230 -7.82 16.08 -11.55
N ILE A 231 -6.88 17.01 -11.59
CA ILE A 231 -5.64 16.93 -10.79
C ILE A 231 -5.64 18.09 -9.81
N PHE A 232 -5.62 17.78 -8.53
CA PHE A 232 -5.52 18.74 -7.43
C PHE A 232 -4.09 18.80 -6.90
N ALA A 233 -3.63 20.00 -6.56
CA ALA A 233 -2.43 20.26 -5.79
C ALA A 233 -2.84 20.54 -4.34
N ILE A 234 -2.58 19.58 -3.44
CA ILE A 234 -3.00 19.60 -2.04
C ILE A 234 -1.83 20.02 -1.16
N GLN A 235 -1.98 21.13 -0.43
CA GLN A 235 -0.96 21.59 0.51
C GLN A 235 -1.12 20.84 1.84
N GLN A 236 -0.12 20.04 2.24
CA GLN A 236 -0.25 19.17 3.41
C GLN A 236 -0.39 19.94 4.74
N LEU A 237 0.27 21.10 4.85
CA LEU A 237 0.25 21.93 6.08
C LEU A 237 -1.00 22.80 6.17
N ASN A 238 -1.48 23.29 5.03
CA ASN A 238 -2.66 24.15 4.94
C ASN A 238 -3.59 23.58 3.87
N PRO A 239 -4.40 22.54 4.18
CA PRO A 239 -5.28 21.95 3.19
C PRO A 239 -6.13 23.01 2.48
N THR A 240 -6.70 23.98 3.19
CA THR A 240 -7.58 25.02 2.64
C THR A 240 -7.03 25.80 1.44
N THR A 241 -5.71 25.88 1.23
CA THR A 241 -5.08 26.54 0.08
C THR A 241 -4.86 25.60 -1.12
N SER A 242 -5.37 24.37 -1.07
CA SER A 242 -5.29 23.41 -2.18
C SER A 242 -6.05 23.91 -3.40
N THR A 243 -5.49 23.68 -4.58
CA THR A 243 -6.03 24.19 -5.84
C THR A 243 -6.20 23.10 -6.86
N ARG A 244 -7.15 23.28 -7.78
CA ARG A 244 -7.30 22.42 -8.95
C ARG A 244 -6.28 22.85 -10.00
N LYS A 245 -5.29 21.99 -10.29
CA LYS A 245 -4.21 22.25 -11.26
C LYS A 245 -4.66 21.98 -12.69
N PHE A 246 -5.29 20.82 -12.93
CA PHE A 246 -5.70 20.42 -14.28
C PHE A 246 -7.10 19.83 -14.32
N THR A 247 -7.72 19.89 -15.50
CA THR A 247 -8.99 19.26 -15.81
C THR A 247 -8.91 18.66 -17.20
N TYR A 248 -9.02 17.34 -17.28
CA TYR A 248 -9.12 16.62 -18.54
C TYR A 248 -10.58 16.38 -18.88
N VAL A 249 -10.98 16.87 -20.05
CA VAL A 249 -12.31 16.62 -20.59
C VAL A 249 -12.17 15.86 -21.90
N PRO A 250 -12.65 14.61 -21.99
CA PRO A 250 -12.57 13.86 -23.23
C PRO A 250 -13.41 14.54 -24.32
N SER A 251 -12.88 14.58 -25.55
CA SER A 251 -13.59 15.17 -26.68
C SER A 251 -14.81 14.34 -27.10
N ARG A 252 -14.76 13.02 -26.88
CA ARG A 252 -15.81 12.06 -27.23
C ARG A 252 -15.85 10.94 -26.20
N SER A 253 -17.05 10.39 -25.97
CA SER A 253 -17.20 9.14 -25.24
C SER A 253 -16.66 7.99 -26.10
N THR A 254 -15.69 7.25 -25.55
CA THR A 254 -15.03 6.10 -26.17
C THR A 254 -14.87 5.00 -25.12
N THR A 255 -14.50 3.78 -25.52
CA THR A 255 -14.21 2.68 -24.56
C THR A 255 -13.14 3.07 -23.52
N ARG A 256 -12.21 3.94 -23.92
CA ARG A 256 -11.17 4.53 -23.08
C ARG A 256 -11.70 5.42 -21.96
N THR A 257 -12.82 6.09 -22.20
CA THR A 257 -13.45 7.05 -21.28
C THR A 257 -14.64 6.42 -20.55
N THR A 258 -14.81 5.09 -20.65
CA THR A 258 -15.69 4.37 -19.72
C THR A 258 -15.17 4.55 -18.29
N PRO A 259 -16.02 4.40 -17.26
CA PRO A 259 -15.63 4.59 -15.86
C PRO A 259 -14.26 4.00 -15.53
N ILE A 260 -13.38 4.80 -14.95
CA ILE A 260 -12.02 4.40 -14.64
C ILE A 260 -12.05 3.56 -13.36
N ILE A 261 -11.68 2.29 -13.47
CA ILE A 261 -11.69 1.36 -12.34
C ILE A 261 -10.42 1.46 -11.51
N GLN A 262 -9.29 1.85 -12.13
CA GLN A 262 -8.00 2.00 -11.46
C GLN A 262 -7.15 3.06 -12.14
N ALA A 263 -6.29 3.70 -11.35
CA ALA A 263 -5.27 4.60 -11.86
C ALA A 263 -4.03 4.57 -10.98
N VAL A 264 -2.89 4.92 -11.57
CA VAL A 264 -1.61 5.11 -10.90
C VAL A 264 -0.96 6.37 -11.42
N TYR A 265 -0.36 7.14 -10.52
CA TYR A 265 0.20 8.43 -10.85
C TYR A 265 1.63 8.55 -10.32
N HIS A 266 2.57 8.89 -11.20
CA HIS A 266 3.91 9.30 -10.83
C HIS A 266 4.34 10.43 -11.76
N HIS A 267 4.30 11.67 -11.29
CA HIS A 267 4.55 12.84 -12.13
C HIS A 267 5.87 12.69 -12.95
N PRO A 268 5.84 12.95 -14.28
CA PRO A 268 4.72 13.46 -15.08
C PRO A 268 3.78 12.40 -15.69
N LEU A 269 3.96 11.10 -15.41
CA LEU A 269 3.19 10.02 -16.01
C LEU A 269 1.94 9.68 -15.19
N LEU A 270 0.77 9.81 -15.80
CA LEU A 270 -0.50 9.32 -15.26
C LEU A 270 -1.04 8.18 -16.13
N ILE A 271 -1.46 7.09 -15.50
CA ILE A 271 -2.00 5.93 -16.21
C ILE A 271 -3.37 5.58 -15.62
N SER A 272 -4.35 5.36 -16.49
CA SER A 272 -5.70 4.94 -16.12
C SER A 272 -6.07 3.62 -16.78
N LEU A 273 -6.86 2.80 -16.09
CA LEU A 273 -7.49 1.59 -16.61
C LEU A 273 -9.00 1.73 -16.51
N SER A 274 -9.68 1.65 -17.65
CA SER A 274 -11.14 1.76 -17.73
C SER A 274 -11.85 0.43 -17.45
N ALA A 275 -13.15 0.49 -17.17
CA ALA A 275 -14.01 -0.69 -17.01
C ALA A 275 -14.05 -1.58 -18.27
N ALA A 276 -13.84 -1.00 -19.45
CA ALA A 276 -13.69 -1.72 -20.71
C ALA A 276 -12.30 -2.35 -20.91
N PHE A 277 -11.45 -2.40 -19.87
CA PHE A 277 -10.07 -2.91 -19.93
C PHE A 277 -9.17 -2.17 -20.92
N THR A 278 -9.39 -0.87 -21.06
CA THR A 278 -8.55 0.02 -21.86
C THR A 278 -7.56 0.76 -20.95
N LEU A 279 -6.26 0.54 -21.16
CA LEU A 279 -5.18 1.23 -20.47
C LEU A 279 -4.79 2.50 -21.25
N SER A 280 -4.72 3.65 -20.59
CA SER A 280 -4.37 4.94 -21.21
C SER A 280 -3.20 5.59 -20.50
N LEU A 281 -2.26 6.11 -21.28
CA LEU A 281 -1.12 6.86 -20.79
C LEU A 281 -1.34 8.36 -21.06
N TYR A 282 -1.07 9.16 -20.05
CA TYR A 282 -1.11 10.62 -20.11
C TYR A 282 0.22 11.18 -19.64
N ASP A 283 0.77 12.11 -20.41
CA ASP A 283 1.96 12.88 -20.07
C ASP A 283 1.54 14.29 -19.62
N LEU A 284 2.00 14.64 -18.43
CA LEU A 284 1.70 15.88 -17.70
C LEU A 284 2.93 16.79 -17.60
N SER A 285 4.00 16.55 -18.38
CA SER A 285 5.25 17.30 -18.27
C SER A 285 5.14 18.77 -18.67
N SER A 286 4.23 19.09 -19.59
CA SER A 286 4.17 20.38 -20.28
C SER A 286 3.04 21.28 -19.76
N ASP A 287 2.71 21.15 -18.46
CA ASP A 287 1.54 21.77 -17.81
C ASP A 287 0.23 21.66 -18.61
N THR A 288 0.15 20.63 -19.44
CA THR A 288 -1.00 20.28 -20.26
C THR A 288 -1.17 18.79 -20.19
N ILE A 289 -2.42 18.33 -20.27
CA ILE A 289 -2.72 16.91 -20.25
C ILE A 289 -2.65 16.40 -21.68
N THR A 290 -1.59 15.67 -22.01
CA THR A 290 -1.43 15.05 -23.32
C THR A 290 -1.66 13.55 -23.22
N HIS A 291 -2.67 13.05 -23.92
CA HIS A 291 -2.85 11.60 -24.05
C HIS A 291 -1.86 11.06 -25.07
N THR A 292 -1.01 10.10 -24.68
CA THR A 292 0.08 9.62 -25.52
C THR A 292 -0.20 8.27 -26.17
N GLN A 293 -0.79 7.33 -25.43
CA GLN A 293 -1.01 5.97 -25.91
C GLN A 293 -2.21 5.30 -25.26
N THR A 294 -2.92 4.48 -26.03
CA THR A 294 -3.97 3.58 -25.55
C THR A 294 -3.61 2.14 -25.86
N LEU A 295 -3.76 1.25 -24.89
CA LEU A 295 -3.61 -0.20 -25.04
C LEU A 295 -4.91 -0.89 -24.64
N THR A 296 -5.28 -1.94 -25.35
CA THR A 296 -6.47 -2.76 -25.08
C THR A 296 -6.08 -4.22 -24.99
N ALA A 297 -6.81 -4.99 -24.20
CA ALA A 297 -6.61 -6.42 -24.08
C ALA A 297 -7.96 -7.16 -24.14
N TYR A 298 -7.99 -8.25 -24.91
CA TYR A 298 -9.22 -9.04 -25.15
C TYR A 298 -9.38 -10.22 -24.18
N THR A 299 -8.32 -10.59 -23.47
CA THR A 299 -8.27 -11.81 -22.65
C THR A 299 -8.02 -11.52 -21.16
N THR A 300 -8.30 -10.28 -20.73
CA THR A 300 -8.01 -9.81 -19.38
C THR A 300 -9.27 -9.26 -18.75
N PHE A 301 -9.55 -9.66 -17.52
CA PHE A 301 -10.83 -9.41 -16.88
C PHE A 301 -10.63 -8.86 -15.47
N PRO A 302 -11.64 -8.15 -14.92
CA PRO A 302 -11.58 -7.71 -13.54
C PRO A 302 -11.77 -8.91 -12.60
N PRO A 303 -11.27 -8.83 -11.35
CA PRO A 303 -10.57 -7.68 -10.76
C PRO A 303 -9.14 -7.50 -11.30
N SER A 304 -8.60 -6.28 -11.17
CA SER A 304 -7.24 -5.92 -11.58
C SER A 304 -6.51 -5.14 -10.49
N SER A 305 -5.19 -4.98 -10.61
CA SER A 305 -4.40 -4.02 -9.81
C SER A 305 -3.26 -3.42 -10.62
N LEU A 306 -2.96 -2.14 -10.39
CA LEU A 306 -1.85 -1.41 -11.02
C LEU A 306 -0.81 -0.97 -9.98
N VAL A 307 0.47 -1.15 -10.32
CA VAL A 307 1.62 -0.63 -9.57
C VAL A 307 2.58 0.08 -10.51
N LEU A 308 2.86 1.35 -10.27
CA LEU A 308 3.80 2.14 -11.06
C LEU A 308 5.08 2.36 -10.25
N SER A 309 6.23 2.25 -10.92
CA SER A 309 7.54 2.53 -10.33
C SER A 309 8.41 3.28 -11.32
N ALA A 310 9.08 4.33 -10.86
CA ALA A 310 10.10 5.01 -11.66
C ALA A 310 11.43 4.25 -11.57
N GLN A 311 12.14 4.13 -12.68
CA GLN A 311 13.47 3.53 -12.74
C GLN A 311 14.50 4.64 -12.85
N THR A 312 15.25 4.87 -11.77
CA THR A 312 16.39 5.80 -11.77
C THR A 312 17.69 5.07 -12.15
N PRO A 313 18.58 5.68 -12.95
CA PRO A 313 18.45 6.95 -13.67
C PRO A 313 17.68 6.80 -15.00
N GLY A 314 16.82 7.77 -15.31
CA GLY A 314 16.11 7.84 -16.60
C GLY A 314 14.62 8.11 -16.44
N ASN A 315 14.01 8.75 -17.44
CA ASN A 315 12.56 8.98 -17.51
C ASN A 315 11.85 7.68 -17.96
N ARG A 316 12.18 6.57 -17.29
CA ARG A 316 11.66 5.24 -17.54
C ARG A 316 10.78 4.82 -16.37
N TYR A 317 9.67 4.22 -16.71
CA TYR A 317 8.70 3.74 -15.75
C TYR A 317 8.41 2.27 -16.00
N LYS A 318 8.21 1.54 -14.92
CA LYS A 318 7.74 0.17 -14.94
C LYS A 318 6.35 0.12 -14.33
N LEU A 319 5.38 -0.25 -15.15
CA LEU A 319 4.02 -0.54 -14.73
C LEU A 319 3.83 -2.05 -14.60
N VAL A 320 3.30 -2.50 -13.48
CA VAL A 320 2.86 -3.88 -13.27
C VAL A 320 1.34 -3.89 -13.20
N LEU A 321 0.72 -4.53 -14.17
CA LEU A 321 -0.72 -4.75 -14.25
C LEU A 321 -1.02 -6.22 -13.92
N THR A 322 -1.81 -6.46 -12.89
CA THR A 322 -2.26 -7.79 -12.47
C THR A 322 -3.76 -7.92 -12.73
N TYR A 323 -4.24 -9.07 -13.20
CA TYR A 323 -5.63 -9.25 -13.66
C TYR A 323 -6.07 -10.71 -13.63
N ALA A 324 -7.39 -10.93 -13.58
CA ALA A 324 -7.97 -12.25 -13.71
C ALA A 324 -7.85 -12.78 -15.16
N VAL A 325 -7.50 -14.07 -15.28
CA VAL A 325 -7.36 -14.78 -16.55
C VAL A 325 -8.31 -15.98 -16.56
N PRO A 326 -9.27 -16.06 -17.51
CA PRO A 326 -10.18 -17.19 -17.60
C PRO A 326 -9.44 -18.46 -18.04
N ILE A 327 -9.85 -19.59 -17.48
CA ILE A 327 -9.38 -20.93 -17.79
C ILE A 327 -10.60 -21.79 -18.08
N PHE A 328 -10.62 -22.35 -19.29
CA PHE A 328 -11.67 -23.25 -19.71
C PHE A 328 -11.80 -24.46 -18.76
N PRO A 329 -13.02 -24.92 -18.42
CA PRO A 329 -14.30 -24.42 -18.90
C PRO A 329 -14.86 -23.21 -18.16
N VAL A 330 -14.70 -23.11 -16.84
CA VAL A 330 -15.40 -22.11 -15.99
C VAL A 330 -14.55 -21.60 -14.82
N HIS A 331 -13.22 -21.64 -14.94
CA HIS A 331 -12.32 -21.24 -13.87
C HIS A 331 -11.56 -19.98 -14.22
N PHE A 332 -10.86 -19.45 -13.24
CA PHE A 332 -9.98 -18.31 -13.36
C PHE A 332 -8.65 -18.59 -12.67
N SER A 333 -7.63 -17.90 -13.15
CA SER A 333 -6.33 -17.75 -12.51
C SER A 333 -5.90 -16.29 -12.55
N ILE A 334 -4.64 -16.04 -12.25
CA ILE A 334 -4.07 -14.71 -12.26
C ILE A 334 -2.98 -14.57 -13.33
N GLY A 335 -3.03 -13.43 -14.03
CA GLY A 335 -2.04 -12.97 -14.98
C GLY A 335 -1.39 -11.68 -14.50
N VAL A 336 -0.14 -11.48 -14.90
CA VAL A 336 0.62 -10.25 -14.65
C VAL A 336 1.27 -9.82 -15.94
N THR A 337 1.09 -8.55 -16.32
CA THR A 337 1.77 -7.92 -17.43
C THR A 337 2.61 -6.77 -16.91
N GLU A 338 3.89 -6.78 -17.26
CA GLU A 338 4.83 -5.70 -17.04
C GLU A 338 4.94 -4.86 -18.32
N LEU A 339 4.84 -3.55 -18.17
CA LEU A 339 5.04 -2.58 -19.24
C LEU A 339 6.21 -1.66 -18.86
N ILE A 340 7.18 -1.54 -19.76
CA ILE A 340 8.25 -0.56 -19.64
C ILE A 340 7.88 0.63 -20.51
N ILE A 341 7.79 1.80 -19.88
CA ILE A 341 7.40 3.07 -20.49
C ILE A 341 8.62 3.97 -20.47
N SER A 342 8.87 4.69 -21.56
CA SER A 342 9.97 5.64 -21.65
C SER A 342 9.44 6.96 -22.20
N GLY A 343 9.86 8.07 -21.59
CA GLY A 343 9.74 9.41 -22.19
C GLY A 343 11.13 9.94 -22.50
N SER A 344 11.31 10.62 -23.64
CA SER A 344 12.62 11.21 -23.96
C SER A 344 12.73 12.58 -23.31
N ARG A 345 13.65 12.74 -22.33
CA ARG A 345 14.22 14.04 -21.98
C ARG A 345 15.65 14.02 -22.47
N VAL A 346 15.92 14.69 -23.58
CA VAL A 346 17.30 14.88 -24.06
C VAL A 346 18.00 15.83 -23.08
N SER A 347 18.61 15.28 -22.04
CA SER A 347 19.49 16.02 -21.13
C SER A 347 20.93 16.07 -21.71
N SER A 348 21.05 16.31 -23.01
CA SER A 348 22.33 16.59 -23.66
C SER A 348 22.46 18.11 -23.77
N PRO A 349 23.38 18.74 -23.01
CA PRO A 349 23.72 20.15 -23.22
C PRO A 349 24.62 20.24 -24.46
N GLN A 350 24.06 20.03 -25.65
CA GLN A 350 24.72 20.40 -26.89
C GLN A 350 23.99 21.60 -27.48
N LEU A 351 24.77 22.67 -27.67
CA LEU A 351 24.37 23.95 -28.22
C LEU A 351 23.90 23.77 -29.67
N SER A 352 22.63 23.47 -29.86
CA SER A 352 21.97 23.64 -31.15
C SER A 352 20.52 24.06 -30.91
N SER A 353 20.24 25.31 -31.28
CA SER A 353 19.02 26.09 -31.09
C SER A 353 17.83 25.64 -31.94
N SER A 354 17.64 24.33 -32.12
CA SER A 354 16.43 23.78 -32.72
C SER A 354 15.54 23.19 -31.63
N SER A 355 14.32 23.72 -31.48
CA SER A 355 13.24 23.24 -30.61
C SER A 355 13.15 21.71 -30.54
N SER A 356 13.75 21.10 -29.52
CA SER A 356 13.74 19.64 -29.35
C SER A 356 12.39 19.21 -28.80
N LEU A 357 11.55 18.68 -29.68
CA LEU A 357 10.29 18.04 -29.29
C LEU A 357 10.61 16.85 -28.38
N SER A 358 10.23 16.93 -27.11
CA SER A 358 10.31 15.78 -26.19
C SER A 358 9.46 14.64 -26.75
N SER A 359 10.06 13.46 -26.96
CA SER A 359 9.29 12.30 -27.43
C SER A 359 8.22 11.94 -26.39
N PRO A 360 6.96 11.76 -26.80
CA PRO A 360 5.86 11.48 -25.89
C PRO A 360 6.11 10.15 -25.15
N MET A 361 5.66 10.08 -23.90
CA MET A 361 5.76 8.85 -23.11
C MET A 361 5.03 7.70 -23.81
N SER A 362 5.75 6.63 -24.12
CA SER A 362 5.21 5.45 -24.80
C SER A 362 5.76 4.16 -24.22
N VAL A 363 4.98 3.09 -24.36
CA VAL A 363 5.37 1.73 -23.98
C VAL A 363 6.37 1.20 -24.99
N ILE A 364 7.56 0.86 -24.51
CA ILE A 364 8.67 0.32 -25.31
C ILE A 364 8.82 -1.19 -25.18
N SER A 365 8.25 -1.79 -24.12
CA SER A 365 8.31 -3.24 -23.89
C SER A 365 7.12 -3.72 -23.07
N THR A 366 6.61 -4.90 -23.42
CA THR A 366 5.53 -5.57 -22.70
C THR A 366 5.92 -7.03 -22.49
N ARG A 367 5.86 -7.52 -21.24
CA ARG A 367 6.13 -8.91 -20.88
C ARG A 367 5.02 -9.45 -19.99
N THR A 368 4.58 -10.69 -20.19
CA THR A 368 3.47 -11.27 -19.44
C THR A 368 3.86 -12.59 -18.78
N ALA A 369 3.38 -12.81 -17.56
CA ALA A 369 3.46 -14.07 -16.83
C ALA A 369 2.06 -14.50 -16.39
N ARG A 370 1.80 -15.80 -16.37
CA ARG A 370 0.55 -16.39 -15.85
C ARG A 370 0.88 -17.37 -14.73
N ALA A 371 -0.02 -17.50 -13.76
CA ALA A 371 0.12 -18.50 -12.70
C ALA A 371 0.00 -19.93 -13.25
N LEU A 372 -0.76 -20.09 -14.33
CA LEU A 372 -0.94 -21.32 -15.06
C LEU A 372 -0.39 -21.14 -16.47
N ASP A 373 0.71 -21.84 -16.74
CA ASP A 373 1.32 -21.91 -18.06
C ASP A 373 1.33 -23.38 -18.49
N VAL A 374 0.73 -23.66 -19.65
CA VAL A 374 0.65 -25.02 -20.19
C VAL A 374 1.81 -25.16 -21.17
N PRO A 375 2.86 -25.94 -20.86
CA PRO A 375 3.97 -26.14 -21.76
C PRO A 375 3.47 -26.73 -23.08
N ALA A 376 4.00 -26.25 -24.20
CA ALA A 376 3.78 -26.87 -25.49
C ALA A 376 4.65 -28.14 -25.62
N GLY A 377 4.09 -29.21 -26.20
CA GLY A 377 4.83 -30.43 -26.55
C GLY A 377 4.75 -31.56 -25.51
N TRP A 378 5.71 -32.48 -25.55
CA TRP A 378 5.78 -33.63 -24.64
C TRP A 378 6.25 -33.20 -23.27
N ILE A 379 5.50 -33.61 -22.25
CA ILE A 379 5.72 -33.22 -20.86
C ILE A 379 6.14 -34.46 -20.09
N ASP A 380 7.26 -34.38 -19.38
CA ASP A 380 7.68 -35.44 -18.47
C ASP A 380 6.73 -35.58 -17.27
N GLN A 381 6.86 -36.68 -16.53
CA GLN A 381 5.95 -36.98 -15.42
C GLN A 381 6.05 -35.95 -14.28
N GLU A 382 7.22 -35.34 -14.08
CA GLU A 382 7.44 -34.35 -13.02
C GLU A 382 6.70 -33.03 -13.35
N LYS A 383 6.88 -32.51 -14.56
CA LYS A 383 6.16 -31.34 -15.06
C LYS A 383 4.66 -31.59 -15.09
N LEU A 384 4.21 -32.78 -15.48
CA LEU A 384 2.78 -33.13 -15.44
C LEU A 384 2.24 -33.08 -14.00
N ARG A 385 3.02 -33.52 -13.00
CA ARG A 385 2.64 -33.42 -11.58
C ARG A 385 2.57 -31.97 -11.14
N SER A 386 3.56 -31.14 -11.46
CA SER A 386 3.54 -29.70 -11.16
C SER A 386 2.36 -28.98 -11.83
N MET A 387 2.02 -29.35 -13.06
CA MET A 387 0.84 -28.82 -13.75
C MET A 387 -0.46 -29.21 -13.06
N LYS A 388 -0.61 -30.47 -12.64
CA LYS A 388 -1.79 -30.91 -11.88
C LYS A 388 -1.95 -30.13 -10.58
N GLU A 389 -0.84 -29.89 -9.88
CA GLU A 389 -0.84 -29.09 -8.66
C GLU A 389 -1.26 -27.64 -8.93
N GLN A 390 -0.71 -27.00 -9.98
CA GLN A 390 -1.14 -25.65 -10.38
C GLN A 390 -2.61 -25.63 -10.79
N TRP A 391 -3.09 -26.66 -11.50
CA TRP A 391 -4.48 -26.77 -11.96
C TRP A 391 -5.46 -26.92 -10.79
N GLY A 392 -5.03 -27.52 -9.67
CA GLY A 392 -5.80 -27.59 -8.44
C GLY A 392 -6.06 -26.22 -7.79
N ARG A 393 -5.31 -25.17 -8.17
CA ARG A 393 -5.41 -23.82 -7.60
C ARG A 393 -6.31 -22.88 -8.40
N LYS A 394 -6.97 -23.37 -9.45
CA LYS A 394 -7.92 -22.57 -10.22
C LYS A 394 -9.14 -22.20 -9.37
N LEU A 395 -9.68 -21.01 -9.56
CA LEU A 395 -10.81 -20.50 -8.80
C LEU A 395 -12.05 -20.40 -9.67
N LEU A 396 -13.24 -20.70 -9.16
CA LEU A 396 -14.49 -20.48 -9.90
C LEU A 396 -14.79 -18.99 -10.09
N ARG A 397 -14.45 -18.18 -9.08
CA ARG A 397 -14.65 -16.74 -9.08
C ARG A 397 -13.49 -16.07 -8.37
N ILE A 398 -13.14 -14.86 -8.82
CA ILE A 398 -12.16 -14.01 -8.17
C ILE A 398 -12.88 -12.75 -7.71
N GLN A 399 -12.75 -12.43 -6.43
CA GLN A 399 -13.41 -11.27 -5.85
C GLN A 399 -12.52 -10.03 -5.87
N ASP A 400 -11.23 -10.21 -5.58
CA ASP A 400 -10.23 -9.14 -5.64
C ASP A 400 -8.85 -9.69 -5.98
N THR A 401 -7.99 -8.85 -6.54
CA THR A 401 -6.56 -9.13 -6.74
C THR A 401 -5.76 -7.87 -6.47
N GLN A 402 -4.63 -8.02 -5.79
CA GLN A 402 -3.72 -6.91 -5.50
C GLN A 402 -2.27 -7.31 -5.73
N SER A 403 -1.44 -6.32 -6.07
CA SER A 403 -0.01 -6.47 -6.28
C SER A 403 0.72 -5.27 -5.68
N ASP A 404 1.94 -5.50 -5.18
CA ASP A 404 2.91 -4.47 -4.78
C ASP A 404 4.13 -4.46 -5.70
N GLY A 405 4.08 -5.22 -6.81
CA GLY A 405 5.18 -5.40 -7.76
C GLY A 405 6.16 -6.52 -7.38
N LYS A 406 6.04 -7.13 -6.20
CA LYS A 406 6.82 -8.31 -5.76
C LYS A 406 5.90 -9.48 -5.38
N TRP A 407 4.81 -9.19 -4.70
CA TRP A 407 3.79 -10.12 -4.27
C TRP A 407 2.51 -9.87 -5.04
N VAL A 408 1.80 -10.95 -5.32
CA VAL A 408 0.47 -10.93 -5.92
C VAL A 408 -0.44 -11.77 -5.04
N VAL A 409 -1.54 -11.19 -4.60
CA VAL A 409 -2.54 -11.86 -3.76
C VAL A 409 -3.85 -11.94 -4.51
N LEU A 410 -4.41 -13.15 -4.53
CA LEU A 410 -5.67 -13.46 -5.20
C LEU A 410 -6.71 -13.88 -4.16
N ALA A 411 -7.82 -13.17 -4.11
CA ALA A 411 -8.93 -13.46 -3.20
C ALA A 411 -10.04 -14.23 -3.94
N PRO A 412 -10.41 -15.45 -3.48
CA PRO A 412 -11.50 -16.21 -4.07
C PRO A 412 -12.84 -15.50 -3.87
N GLY A 413 -13.71 -15.64 -4.86
CA GLY A 413 -15.09 -15.21 -4.79
C GLY A 413 -16.01 -16.29 -4.22
N GLU A 414 -17.12 -15.83 -3.66
CA GLU A 414 -18.14 -16.70 -3.08
C GLU A 414 -18.80 -17.54 -4.17
N VAL A 415 -18.76 -18.87 -3.99
CA VAL A 415 -19.46 -19.81 -4.86
C VAL A 415 -20.94 -19.75 -4.51
N PRO A 416 -21.83 -19.41 -5.45
CA PRO A 416 -23.26 -19.40 -5.15
C PRO A 416 -23.69 -20.81 -4.69
N PRO A 417 -24.58 -20.92 -3.69
CA PRO A 417 -25.05 -22.21 -3.22
C PRO A 417 -25.68 -22.98 -4.38
N PRO A 418 -25.47 -24.31 -4.49
CA PRO A 418 -25.87 -25.12 -5.65
C PRO A 418 -27.38 -25.30 -5.85
N GLY A 419 -28.24 -24.40 -5.37
CA GLY A 419 -29.71 -24.52 -5.43
C GLY A 419 -30.49 -23.26 -5.81
N SER A 420 -29.83 -22.14 -6.15
CA SER A 420 -30.54 -20.90 -6.51
C SER A 420 -30.75 -20.67 -8.02
N GLN A 421 -30.37 -21.62 -8.88
CA GLN A 421 -30.79 -21.64 -10.28
C GLN A 421 -32.06 -22.49 -10.41
N GLY A 422 -33.19 -21.83 -10.68
CA GLY A 422 -34.49 -22.47 -10.94
C GLY A 422 -34.51 -23.36 -12.19
N PRO A 423 -35.61 -24.11 -12.40
CA PRO A 423 -35.59 -25.40 -13.10
C PRO A 423 -35.82 -25.27 -14.62
N ALA A 424 -35.04 -25.99 -15.42
CA ALA A 424 -35.50 -26.61 -16.66
C ALA A 424 -34.42 -27.54 -17.25
N GLY A 425 -34.67 -28.85 -17.10
CA GLY A 425 -34.34 -29.89 -18.08
C GLY A 425 -32.91 -29.97 -18.63
N ALA A 426 -32.03 -30.69 -17.92
CA ALA A 426 -31.13 -31.65 -18.56
C ALA A 426 -30.57 -32.60 -17.50
N THR A 427 -31.10 -33.82 -17.47
CA THR A 427 -30.45 -34.97 -16.87
C THR A 427 -29.12 -35.21 -17.58
N SER A 428 -28.03 -34.77 -16.97
CA SER A 428 -26.69 -35.19 -17.38
C SER A 428 -25.89 -35.52 -16.12
N ALA A 429 -25.67 -36.82 -15.95
CA ALA A 429 -24.81 -37.39 -14.94
C ALA A 429 -23.38 -36.84 -15.13
N ALA A 430 -23.03 -35.83 -14.34
CA ALA A 430 -21.66 -35.35 -14.20
C ALA A 430 -21.19 -35.69 -12.79
N SER A 431 -20.09 -36.44 -12.74
CA SER A 431 -19.51 -37.09 -11.57
C SER A 431 -19.30 -36.15 -10.37
N PRO A 432 -19.47 -36.66 -9.13
CA PRO A 432 -19.23 -35.90 -7.91
C PRO A 432 -17.72 -35.89 -7.62
N TYR A 433 -16.94 -35.12 -8.37
CA TYR A 433 -15.68 -34.61 -7.83
C TYR A 433 -16.02 -33.46 -6.89
N GLN A 434 -16.54 -33.80 -5.71
CA GLN A 434 -16.51 -32.89 -4.56
C GLN A 434 -15.03 -32.64 -4.28
N MET A 435 -14.51 -31.51 -4.76
CA MET A 435 -13.26 -30.94 -4.29
C MET A 435 -13.48 -30.47 -2.84
N SER A 436 -13.51 -31.44 -1.94
CA SER A 436 -13.48 -31.27 -0.50
C SER A 436 -12.11 -30.74 -0.11
N GLY A 437 -12.03 -29.51 0.40
CA GLY A 437 -10.82 -29.07 1.12
C GLY A 437 -10.63 -27.56 1.27
N ASP A 438 -10.99 -26.74 0.27
CA ASP A 438 -10.68 -25.31 0.35
C ASP A 438 -11.82 -24.55 1.02
N SER A 439 -11.59 -24.17 2.28
CA SER A 439 -12.38 -23.16 2.97
C SER A 439 -12.55 -21.94 2.03
N PRO A 440 -13.78 -21.46 1.77
CA PRO A 440 -14.08 -20.42 0.78
C PRO A 440 -13.43 -19.04 1.04
N ALA A 441 -12.51 -18.96 1.99
CA ALA A 441 -11.83 -17.75 2.45
C ALA A 441 -10.28 -17.81 2.40
N SER A 442 -9.66 -18.84 1.81
CA SER A 442 -8.19 -18.87 1.70
C SER A 442 -7.69 -18.03 0.52
N LEU A 443 -6.87 -17.01 0.80
CA LEU A 443 -6.21 -16.23 -0.25
C LEU A 443 -5.07 -17.04 -0.87
N GLN A 444 -4.82 -16.87 -2.16
CA GLN A 444 -3.63 -17.44 -2.80
C GLN A 444 -2.53 -16.39 -2.91
N LEU A 445 -1.34 -16.72 -2.40
CA LEU A 445 -0.17 -15.87 -2.47
C LEU A 445 0.79 -16.34 -3.56
N TYR A 446 1.16 -15.42 -4.45
CA TYR A 446 2.13 -15.62 -5.51
C TYR A 446 3.29 -14.64 -5.36
N ARG A 447 4.49 -15.13 -5.67
CA ARG A 447 5.70 -14.32 -5.80
C ARG A 447 5.94 -13.98 -7.25
N LEU A 448 6.02 -12.70 -7.54
CA LEU A 448 6.34 -12.14 -8.84
C LEU A 448 7.85 -11.87 -8.93
N TYR A 449 8.47 -12.46 -9.94
CA TYR A 449 9.87 -12.23 -10.28
C TYR A 449 9.94 -11.52 -11.64
N LEU A 450 10.43 -10.27 -11.63
CA LEU A 450 10.62 -9.43 -12.80
C LEU A 450 12.13 -9.21 -13.00
N PRO A 451 12.80 -10.03 -13.82
CA PRO A 451 14.21 -9.84 -14.10
C PRO A 451 14.44 -8.55 -14.88
N SER A 452 15.52 -7.83 -14.58
CA SER A 452 15.88 -6.59 -15.29
C SER A 452 16.02 -6.82 -16.80
N VAL A 453 15.49 -5.92 -17.61
CA VAL A 453 15.63 -5.96 -19.06
C VAL A 453 17.01 -5.40 -19.41
N THR A 454 18.01 -6.27 -19.57
CA THR A 454 19.35 -5.89 -20.04
C THR A 454 19.57 -6.24 -21.50
N SER A 455 18.81 -7.19 -22.06
CA SER A 455 18.88 -7.61 -23.46
C SER A 455 17.58 -8.27 -23.92
N VAL A 456 17.45 -8.52 -25.23
CA VAL A 456 16.34 -9.27 -25.85
C VAL A 456 16.22 -10.70 -25.27
N VAL A 457 17.31 -11.26 -24.74
CA VAL A 457 17.38 -12.60 -24.15
C VAL A 457 17.08 -12.57 -22.63
N SER A 458 16.60 -11.44 -22.10
CA SER A 458 16.24 -11.37 -20.67
C SER A 458 15.21 -12.45 -20.33
N PRO A 459 15.35 -13.14 -19.18
CA PRO A 459 14.41 -14.19 -18.81
C PRO A 459 12.99 -13.61 -18.71
N PRO A 460 11.97 -14.41 -19.04
CA PRO A 460 10.60 -13.94 -18.93
C PRO A 460 10.23 -13.68 -17.46
N PRO A 461 9.26 -12.79 -17.19
CA PRO A 461 8.71 -12.64 -15.87
C PRO A 461 8.14 -13.99 -15.40
N LYS A 462 8.27 -14.27 -14.10
CA LYS A 462 7.80 -15.53 -13.51
C LYS A 462 6.86 -15.26 -12.35
N LEU A 463 5.73 -15.96 -12.33
CA LEU A 463 4.77 -15.92 -11.24
C LEU A 463 4.74 -17.30 -10.57
N THR A 464 5.15 -17.37 -9.31
CA THR A 464 5.30 -18.64 -8.57
C THR A 464 4.36 -18.65 -7.39
N PHE A 465 3.49 -19.66 -7.29
CA PHE A 465 2.67 -19.87 -6.10
C PHE A 465 3.56 -20.12 -4.88
N VAL A 466 3.21 -19.54 -3.74
CA VAL A 466 3.95 -19.68 -2.48
C VAL A 466 3.16 -20.43 -1.44
N ARG A 467 1.93 -20.00 -1.14
CA ARG A 467 1.07 -20.59 -0.10
C ARG A 467 -0.34 -20.05 -0.15
N TYR A 468 -1.22 -20.71 0.59
CA TYR A 468 -2.52 -20.16 0.98
C TYR A 468 -2.39 -19.31 2.25
N LEU A 469 -3.20 -18.25 2.35
CA LEU A 469 -3.36 -17.45 3.56
C LEU A 469 -4.77 -17.69 4.09
N HIS A 470 -4.89 -18.43 5.19
CA HIS A 470 -6.18 -18.81 5.76
C HIS A 470 -6.65 -17.76 6.77
N HIS A 471 -7.81 -17.14 6.53
CA HIS A 471 -8.45 -16.24 7.49
C HIS A 471 -9.89 -16.65 7.78
N THR A 472 -10.44 -16.15 8.88
CA THR A 472 -11.83 -16.35 9.31
C THR A 472 -12.78 -15.27 8.82
N ALA A 473 -12.29 -14.22 8.14
CA ALA A 473 -13.09 -13.05 7.73
C ALA A 473 -14.16 -13.30 6.62
N GLY A 474 -14.54 -14.56 6.36
CA GLY A 474 -15.50 -14.90 5.30
C GLY A 474 -15.02 -14.47 3.91
N ALA A 475 -15.95 -14.26 2.98
CA ALA A 475 -15.62 -13.75 1.65
C ALA A 475 -15.00 -12.35 1.73
N VAL A 476 -13.95 -12.09 0.97
CA VAL A 476 -13.26 -10.79 0.94
C VAL A 476 -14.18 -9.75 0.29
N SER A 477 -14.34 -8.58 0.92
CA SER A 477 -14.99 -7.42 0.30
C SER A 477 -13.98 -6.54 -0.42
N SER A 478 -12.81 -6.32 0.21
CA SER A 478 -11.75 -5.45 -0.31
C SER A 478 -10.38 -5.89 0.21
N MET A 479 -9.33 -5.64 -0.56
CA MET A 479 -7.96 -5.92 -0.16
C MET A 479 -7.04 -4.76 -0.54
N ALA A 480 -6.03 -4.52 0.28
CA ALA A 480 -4.93 -3.62 -0.02
C ALA A 480 -3.61 -4.36 0.17
N LEU A 481 -2.68 -4.11 -0.75
CA LEU A 481 -1.34 -4.67 -0.73
C LEU A 481 -0.29 -3.57 -0.88
N ALA A 482 0.70 -3.59 0.01
CA ALA A 482 1.89 -2.77 -0.06
C ALA A 482 2.98 -3.44 0.76
N ASP A 483 4.24 -3.35 0.33
CA ASP A 483 5.39 -3.65 1.19
C ASP A 483 5.50 -5.09 1.73
N GLY A 484 4.99 -6.07 1.00
CA GLY A 484 4.87 -7.43 1.51
C GLY A 484 3.92 -7.53 2.70
N ARG A 485 2.99 -6.59 2.84
CA ARG A 485 1.85 -6.66 3.76
C ARG A 485 0.55 -6.67 2.98
N CYS A 486 -0.37 -7.50 3.42
CA CYS A 486 -1.72 -7.58 2.88
C CYS A 486 -2.73 -7.29 3.98
N VAL A 487 -3.65 -6.38 3.72
CA VAL A 487 -4.80 -6.12 4.59
C VAL A 487 -6.06 -6.53 3.86
N THR A 488 -6.85 -7.41 4.45
CA THR A 488 -8.12 -7.86 3.90
C THR A 488 -9.28 -7.42 4.78
N LEU A 489 -10.30 -6.85 4.14
CA LEU A 489 -11.59 -6.54 4.73
C LEU A 489 -12.59 -7.58 4.26
N GLY A 490 -13.16 -8.35 5.18
CA GLY A 490 -14.22 -9.32 4.91
C GLY A 490 -15.58 -8.66 4.69
N LYS A 491 -16.49 -9.33 3.97
CA LYS A 491 -17.90 -8.95 3.88
C LYS A 491 -18.61 -9.00 5.23
N ASN A 492 -18.07 -9.71 6.21
CA ASN A 492 -18.57 -9.69 7.59
C ASN A 492 -17.94 -8.54 8.43
N GLY A 493 -17.08 -7.70 7.85
CA GLY A 493 -16.43 -6.58 8.53
C GLY A 493 -15.16 -6.96 9.29
N GLY A 494 -14.82 -8.24 9.33
CA GLY A 494 -13.54 -8.70 9.91
C GLY A 494 -12.35 -8.15 9.12
N ILE A 495 -11.29 -7.78 9.83
CA ILE A 495 -10.05 -7.27 9.23
C ILE A 495 -8.90 -8.16 9.63
N TRP A 496 -8.13 -8.59 8.62
CA TRP A 496 -6.94 -9.39 8.79
C TRP A 496 -5.75 -8.72 8.14
N VAL A 497 -4.60 -8.89 8.77
CA VAL A 497 -3.31 -8.39 8.30
C VAL A 497 -2.37 -9.57 8.13
N TRP A 498 -1.61 -9.57 7.04
CA TRP A 498 -0.62 -10.58 6.72
C TRP A 498 0.74 -9.96 6.48
N ASP A 499 1.77 -10.57 7.05
CA ASP A 499 3.16 -10.40 6.62
C ASP A 499 3.47 -11.50 5.58
N LEU A 500 3.58 -11.09 4.32
CA LEU A 500 3.71 -11.99 3.19
C LEU A 500 5.09 -12.63 3.07
N GLU A 501 6.12 -12.10 3.74
CA GLU A 501 7.44 -12.72 3.76
C GLU A 501 7.44 -13.91 4.73
N SER A 502 6.98 -13.67 5.95
CA SER A 502 6.96 -14.67 7.02
C SER A 502 5.76 -15.61 6.98
N GLY A 503 4.69 -15.24 6.27
CA GLY A 503 3.44 -16.00 6.22
C GLY A 503 2.63 -15.92 7.52
N THR A 504 2.97 -15.00 8.42
CA THR A 504 2.21 -14.79 9.66
C THR A 504 1.09 -13.79 9.44
N GLY A 505 -0.08 -14.05 9.99
CA GLY A 505 -1.20 -13.10 10.01
C GLY A 505 -1.69 -12.83 11.42
N ALA A 506 -2.43 -11.73 11.56
CA ALA A 506 -3.12 -11.35 12.78
C ALA A 506 -4.51 -10.81 12.44
N GLU A 507 -5.50 -11.19 13.25
CA GLU A 507 -6.82 -10.58 13.24
C GLU A 507 -6.76 -9.22 13.93
N VAL A 508 -7.19 -8.17 13.24
CA VAL A 508 -7.21 -6.80 13.74
C VAL A 508 -8.61 -6.40 14.19
N ALA A 509 -9.64 -6.90 13.51
CA ALA A 509 -11.02 -6.70 13.90
C ALA A 509 -11.79 -8.01 13.69
N PRO A 510 -12.56 -8.47 14.69
CA PRO A 510 -13.39 -9.64 14.53
C PRO A 510 -14.53 -9.37 13.54
N PRO A 511 -15.12 -10.41 12.94
CA PRO A 511 -16.39 -10.32 12.22
C PRO A 511 -17.45 -9.58 13.04
N CYS A 512 -18.15 -8.65 12.42
CA CYS A 512 -19.28 -7.98 13.04
C CYS A 512 -20.37 -9.03 13.32
N ARG A 513 -20.74 -9.20 14.58
CA ARG A 513 -21.79 -10.15 15.02
C ARG A 513 -23.20 -9.59 14.85
N SER A 514 -23.38 -8.51 14.10
CA SER A 514 -24.69 -7.91 13.89
C SER A 514 -25.58 -8.93 13.17
N GLY A 515 -26.46 -9.59 13.92
CA GLY A 515 -27.47 -10.51 13.40
C GLY A 515 -28.59 -9.78 12.66
N ASP A 516 -28.26 -8.67 12.00
CA ASP A 516 -29.17 -7.94 11.15
C ASP A 516 -29.00 -8.43 9.72
N PRO A 517 -29.86 -9.36 9.25
CA PRO A 517 -29.77 -9.94 7.91
C PRO A 517 -29.98 -8.91 6.79
N THR A 518 -30.37 -7.67 7.12
CA THR A 518 -30.53 -6.59 6.13
C THR A 518 -29.19 -6.00 5.69
N LEU A 519 -28.09 -6.25 6.41
CA LEU A 519 -26.72 -5.84 6.07
C LEU A 519 -26.01 -6.79 5.09
N ASP A 520 -26.69 -7.84 4.61
CA ASP A 520 -26.16 -8.78 3.61
C ASP A 520 -26.13 -8.20 2.18
N SER A 521 -26.54 -6.93 1.99
CA SER A 521 -26.28 -6.26 0.71
C SER A 521 -24.77 -6.25 0.42
N VAL A 522 -24.41 -6.79 -0.74
CA VAL A 522 -23.04 -7.10 -1.16
C VAL A 522 -22.29 -5.83 -1.54
N GLU A 523 -22.09 -4.94 -0.58
CA GLU A 523 -21.41 -3.70 -0.84
C GLU A 523 -19.90 -3.87 -0.72
N LYS A 524 -19.23 -3.38 -1.77
CA LYS A 524 -17.78 -3.36 -1.84
C LYS A 524 -17.26 -2.31 -0.87
N GLY A 525 -16.58 -2.74 0.18
CA GLY A 525 -15.85 -1.86 1.07
C GLY A 525 -14.56 -1.34 0.44
N ALA A 526 -13.91 -0.40 1.11
CA ALA A 526 -12.56 0.02 0.80
C ALA A 526 -11.66 -0.17 2.01
N VAL A 527 -10.41 -0.57 1.76
CA VAL A 527 -9.37 -0.63 2.76
C VAL A 527 -8.11 0.02 2.22
N ALA A 528 -7.48 0.86 3.03
CA ALA A 528 -6.19 1.46 2.77
C ALA A 528 -5.35 1.38 4.04
N PHE A 529 -4.03 1.29 3.91
CA PHE A 529 -3.17 1.25 5.08
C PHE A 529 -1.80 1.88 4.83
N ASP A 530 -1.17 2.28 5.93
CA ASP A 530 0.21 2.71 5.98
C ASP A 530 0.93 1.99 7.13
N ASP A 531 2.12 2.46 7.52
CA ASP A 531 2.90 1.83 8.59
C ASP A 531 2.28 1.96 9.99
N ARG A 532 1.36 2.90 10.20
CA ARG A 532 0.81 3.27 11.52
C ARG A 532 -0.66 2.92 11.65
N ARG A 533 -1.41 2.87 10.55
CA ARG A 533 -2.86 2.73 10.59
C ARG A 533 -3.45 1.96 9.41
N ILE A 534 -4.62 1.38 9.66
CA ILE A 534 -5.53 0.85 8.66
C ILE A 534 -6.77 1.74 8.65
N ILE A 535 -7.26 2.07 7.47
CA ILE A 535 -8.54 2.74 7.27
C ILE A 535 -9.44 1.82 6.49
N SER A 536 -10.64 1.59 7.02
CA SER A 536 -11.69 0.82 6.37
C SER A 536 -12.93 1.69 6.21
N ALA A 537 -13.51 1.70 5.01
CA ALA A 537 -14.80 2.32 4.73
C ALA A 537 -15.81 1.24 4.35
N ARG A 538 -16.95 1.23 5.03
CA ARG A 538 -18.08 0.31 4.78
C ARG A 538 -19.36 0.87 5.40
N ALA A 539 -20.51 0.68 4.76
CA ALA A 539 -21.80 1.02 5.38
C ALA A 539 -21.92 2.52 5.74
N GLY A 540 -21.27 3.41 4.98
CA GLY A 540 -21.14 4.83 5.34
C GLY A 540 -20.22 5.12 6.53
N THR A 541 -19.67 4.11 7.20
CA THR A 541 -18.77 4.28 8.34
C THR A 541 -17.32 4.27 7.90
N LEU A 542 -16.52 5.18 8.47
CA LEU A 542 -15.09 5.27 8.24
C LEU A 542 -14.35 5.03 9.56
N LEU A 543 -13.66 3.89 9.63
CA LEU A 543 -12.94 3.46 10.82
C LEU A 543 -11.44 3.53 10.59
N VAL A 544 -10.73 4.23 11.48
CA VAL A 544 -9.28 4.29 11.54
C VAL A 544 -8.81 3.40 12.68
N ARG A 545 -7.92 2.47 12.38
CA ARG A 545 -7.29 1.59 13.36
C ARG A 545 -5.81 1.92 13.47
N ARG A 546 -5.37 2.45 14.61
CA ARG A 546 -3.97 2.85 14.83
C ARG A 546 -3.20 1.86 15.66
N PHE A 547 -1.99 1.54 15.22
CA PHE A 547 -1.12 0.56 15.85
C PHE A 547 -0.08 1.18 16.78
N ASP A 548 -0.11 2.49 16.98
CA ASP A 548 0.77 3.25 17.87
C ASP A 548 0.34 3.25 19.34
N VAL A 549 -0.58 2.34 19.70
CA VAL A 549 -1.04 2.10 21.08
C VAL A 549 0.07 1.57 22.00
N TYR A 550 -0.04 1.93 23.29
CA TYR A 550 0.88 1.56 24.37
C TYR A 550 0.53 0.21 24.99
#